data_AF-A0A8T2T1A2-F1
#
_entry.id   AF-A0A8T2T1A2-F1
#
_cell.length_a   1.000
_cell.length_b   1.000
_cell.length_c   1.000
_cell.angle_alpha   90.00
_cell.angle_beta   90.00
_cell.angle_gamma   90.00
#
_symmetry.space_group_name_H-M   'P 1'
#
loop_
_entity.id
_entity.type
_entity.pdbx_description
1 polymer ?
#
loop_
_entity_poly.entity_id
_entity_poly.type
_entity_poly.pdbx_seq_one_letter_code
_entity_poly.pdbx_strand_id
1 'polypeptide(L)'
;MIPTLLTATFVFIIAFVAAPPVDIDGIREPVSGSLLYGNNIISGASVPTSADITTTYEGHTDVAHTDGHASTSCIGLHFYPIWEAASAEEWLYNGGPYELIVLHFLLGVACYMGHEWELSFRLAPVAAVTVVFLIYPIGQGSFSDGMPLGISSTFNFMIVFQAEHNILMHPFHMLGVAGIFSGSLFSVMHGSLVTSNLIRETTENESANAGYKFGQEEETYNIVAAHSYFVAWPIVGIWFTALGISSMAFNLNGFNFNQSVVDNQGRVINTWADIINRTNLGMEVMHERNTHNFPLDLASVEAPSVNG
;
A
#
# COMPACT_ATOMS: atom_id res chain seq x y z
N MET A 1 8.06 18.94 7.98
CA MET A 1 6.84 18.39 8.60
C MET A 1 5.62 19.28 8.36
N ILE A 2 5.48 20.44 9.03
CA ILE A 2 4.22 21.21 9.01
C ILE A 2 3.79 21.63 7.59
N PRO A 3 4.62 22.31 6.76
CA PRO A 3 4.17 22.75 5.44
C PRO A 3 3.83 21.59 4.52
N THR A 4 4.63 20.52 4.56
CA THR A 4 4.44 19.36 3.68
C THR A 4 3.17 18.57 4.02
N LEU A 5 2.90 18.33 5.31
CA LEU A 5 1.66 17.65 5.74
C LEU A 5 0.42 18.50 5.49
N LEU A 6 0.49 19.83 5.67
CA LEU A 6 -0.63 20.72 5.33
C LEU A 6 -0.93 20.68 3.83
N THR A 7 0.09 20.82 2.98
CA THR A 7 -0.08 20.72 1.52
C THR A 7 -0.70 19.39 1.12
N ALA A 8 -0.16 18.26 1.59
CA ALA A 8 -0.70 16.93 1.29
C ALA A 8 -2.16 16.79 1.73
N THR A 9 -2.50 17.27 2.93
CA THR A 9 -3.86 17.21 3.49
C THR A 9 -4.84 18.03 2.67
N PHE A 10 -4.50 19.28 2.35
CA PHE A 10 -5.39 20.16 1.58
C PHE A 10 -5.63 19.64 0.17
N VAL A 11 -4.57 19.22 -0.53
CA VAL A 11 -4.70 18.67 -1.89
C VAL A 11 -5.48 17.36 -1.88
N PHE A 12 -5.24 16.46 -0.91
CA PHE A 12 -6.02 15.24 -0.76
C PHE A 12 -7.51 15.51 -0.55
N ILE A 13 -7.87 16.42 0.36
CA ILE A 13 -9.28 16.75 0.62
C ILE A 13 -9.95 17.30 -0.64
N ILE A 14 -9.30 18.22 -1.35
CA ILE A 14 -9.88 18.81 -2.57
C ILE A 14 -10.00 17.75 -3.67
N ALA A 15 -8.96 16.94 -3.90
CA ALA A 15 -8.96 15.91 -4.92
C ALA A 15 -10.03 14.84 -4.65
N PHE A 16 -10.11 14.36 -3.41
CA PHE A 16 -11.11 13.37 -2.99
C PHE A 16 -12.55 13.87 -3.17
N VAL A 17 -12.78 15.18 -3.00
CA VAL A 17 -14.12 15.76 -3.18
C VAL A 17 -14.43 16.04 -4.65
N ALA A 18 -13.49 16.62 -5.41
CA ALA A 18 -13.81 17.31 -6.65
C ALA A 18 -12.88 17.01 -7.86
N ALA A 19 -11.87 16.14 -7.73
CA ALA A 19 -11.02 15.82 -8.88
C ALA A 19 -11.84 15.20 -10.02
N PRO A 20 -11.60 15.59 -11.29
CA PRO A 20 -12.18 14.90 -12.43
C PRO A 20 -11.61 13.48 -12.57
N PRO A 21 -12.20 12.63 -13.44
CA PRO A 21 -11.67 11.31 -13.74
C PRO A 21 -10.21 11.35 -14.25
N VAL A 22 -9.43 10.33 -13.89
CA VAL A 22 -7.98 10.24 -14.13
C VAL A 22 -7.66 9.03 -15.02
N ASP A 23 -6.82 9.21 -16.03
CA ASP A 23 -6.35 8.14 -16.93
C ASP A 23 -5.18 7.37 -16.30
N ILE A 24 -5.48 6.49 -15.33
CA ILE A 24 -4.48 5.77 -14.53
C ILE A 24 -3.57 4.86 -15.37
N ASP A 25 -4.14 4.13 -16.33
CA ASP A 25 -3.40 3.14 -17.11
C ASP A 25 -2.84 3.75 -18.42
N GLY A 26 -3.09 5.03 -18.69
CA GLY A 26 -2.65 5.71 -19.92
C GLY A 26 -3.35 5.25 -21.21
N ILE A 27 -4.42 4.46 -21.11
CA ILE A 27 -5.19 3.93 -22.26
C ILE A 27 -6.34 4.84 -22.70
N ARG A 28 -6.45 6.04 -22.12
CA ARG A 28 -7.57 6.98 -22.32
C ARG A 28 -8.91 6.41 -21.86
N GLU A 29 -8.89 5.68 -20.73
CA GLU A 29 -10.09 5.21 -20.02
C GLU A 29 -10.12 5.81 -18.59
N PRO A 30 -10.57 7.06 -18.43
CA PRO A 30 -10.49 7.74 -17.15
C PRO A 30 -11.35 7.09 -16.05
N VAL A 31 -10.75 6.96 -14.87
CA VAL A 31 -11.39 6.41 -13.66
C VAL A 31 -11.83 7.55 -12.75
N SER A 32 -13.12 7.57 -12.40
CA SER A 32 -13.67 8.53 -11.45
C SER A 32 -13.31 8.16 -10.01
N GLY A 33 -12.58 9.03 -9.31
CA GLY A 33 -12.22 8.83 -7.90
C GLY A 33 -12.97 9.72 -6.90
N SER A 34 -13.57 10.83 -7.33
CA SER A 34 -14.06 11.86 -6.39
C SER A 34 -15.56 11.78 -6.10
N LEU A 35 -15.97 12.38 -4.98
CA LEU A 35 -17.37 12.38 -4.53
C LEU A 35 -18.32 13.08 -5.50
N LEU A 36 -17.91 14.23 -6.07
CA LEU A 36 -18.73 14.97 -7.04
C LEU A 36 -18.93 14.21 -8.36
N TYR A 37 -18.08 13.23 -8.66
CA TYR A 37 -18.16 12.39 -9.84
C TYR A 37 -18.74 10.99 -9.55
N GLY A 38 -19.62 10.91 -8.53
CA GLY A 38 -20.49 9.75 -8.30
C GLY A 38 -19.94 8.72 -7.31
N ASN A 39 -18.86 9.01 -6.60
CA ASN A 39 -18.32 8.12 -5.58
C ASN A 39 -18.90 8.40 -4.18
N ASN A 40 -18.89 7.37 -3.33
CA ASN A 40 -19.10 7.51 -1.90
C ASN A 40 -17.77 7.36 -1.14
N ILE A 41 -17.78 7.38 0.20
CA ILE A 41 -16.55 7.27 1.01
C ILE A 41 -15.80 5.95 0.78
N ILE A 42 -16.50 4.86 0.46
CA ILE A 42 -15.89 3.55 0.21
C ILE A 42 -15.26 3.49 -1.18
N SER A 43 -15.99 3.95 -2.20
CA SER A 43 -15.54 3.88 -3.60
C SER A 43 -14.61 5.02 -4.01
N GLY A 44 -14.61 6.13 -3.27
CA GLY A 44 -13.80 7.30 -3.57
C GLY A 44 -12.30 7.08 -3.32
N ALA A 45 -11.47 7.71 -4.14
CA ALA A 45 -10.03 7.66 -4.08
C ALA A 45 -9.38 8.90 -4.74
N SER A 46 -8.17 9.25 -4.30
CA SER A 46 -7.23 9.95 -5.19
C SER A 46 -6.55 8.90 -6.07
N VAL A 47 -6.86 8.93 -7.36
CA VAL A 47 -6.38 7.97 -8.36
C VAL A 47 -4.89 8.22 -8.68
N PRO A 48 -4.05 7.17 -8.80
CA PRO A 48 -2.65 7.28 -9.18
C PRO A 48 -2.38 8.02 -10.49
N THR A 49 -1.13 8.46 -10.62
CA THR A 49 -0.60 9.10 -11.81
C THR A 49 -0.57 8.13 -12.99
N SER A 50 -0.85 8.62 -14.21
CA SER A 50 -0.90 7.83 -15.44
C SER A 50 0.36 6.98 -15.66
N ALA A 51 0.18 5.72 -16.06
CA ALA A 51 1.26 4.85 -16.54
C ALA A 51 1.95 5.43 -17.79
N ASP A 52 3.17 4.96 -18.08
CA ASP A 52 3.82 5.16 -19.38
C ASP A 52 3.44 4.04 -20.35
N ILE A 53 2.59 4.35 -21.33
CA ILE A 53 2.40 3.47 -22.48
C ILE A 53 3.29 3.96 -23.63
N THR A 54 4.42 3.31 -23.84
CA THR A 54 5.14 3.44 -25.11
C THR A 54 4.34 2.72 -26.21
N THR A 55 3.41 3.40 -26.88
CA THR A 55 2.85 2.86 -28.13
C THR A 55 3.91 2.96 -29.22
N THR A 56 4.67 1.89 -29.47
CA THR A 56 5.46 1.79 -30.71
C THR A 56 4.54 1.45 -31.89
N TYR A 57 3.87 2.46 -32.44
CA TYR A 57 3.35 2.34 -33.81
C TYR A 57 4.51 2.60 -34.78
N GLU A 58 4.92 1.54 -35.51
CA GLU A 58 5.73 1.61 -36.73
C GLU A 58 7.09 2.36 -36.69
N GLY A 59 7.92 2.09 -35.67
CA GLY A 59 9.37 2.38 -35.77
C GLY A 59 9.76 3.87 -35.74
N HIS A 60 8.83 4.76 -35.40
CA HIS A 60 9.14 6.13 -35.02
C HIS A 60 9.05 6.27 -33.51
N THR A 61 10.19 6.57 -32.87
CA THR A 61 10.19 7.15 -31.53
C THR A 61 9.68 8.58 -31.68
N ASP A 62 8.37 8.77 -31.57
CA ASP A 62 7.81 10.12 -31.45
C ASP A 62 8.19 10.65 -30.07
N VAL A 63 9.30 11.39 -30.06
CA VAL A 63 9.52 12.42 -29.04
C VAL A 63 8.40 13.43 -29.27
N ALA A 64 7.48 13.49 -28.31
CA ALA A 64 6.35 14.40 -28.30
C ALA A 64 6.76 15.83 -28.67
N HIS A 65 6.51 16.23 -29.92
CA HIS A 65 6.38 17.61 -30.33
C HIS A 65 5.69 17.64 -31.69
N THR A 66 4.68 18.51 -31.79
CA THR A 66 3.92 18.91 -32.98
C THR A 66 2.71 18.05 -33.35
N ASP A 67 1.64 18.09 -32.54
CA ASP A 67 0.29 18.36 -33.03
C ASP A 67 -0.66 18.65 -31.85
N GLY A 68 -1.51 19.68 -31.98
CA GLY A 68 -2.33 20.27 -30.92
C GLY A 68 -3.51 19.42 -30.40
N HIS A 69 -3.33 18.11 -30.27
CA HIS A 69 -4.29 17.17 -29.70
C HIS A 69 -3.62 16.32 -28.62
N ALA A 70 -3.94 16.59 -27.34
CA ALA A 70 -3.63 15.83 -26.12
C ALA A 70 -2.69 14.60 -26.29
N SER A 71 -1.38 14.82 -26.13
CA SER A 71 -0.35 13.79 -26.18
C SER A 71 0.35 13.67 -24.81
N THR A 72 -0.33 13.19 -23.76
CA THR A 72 0.29 13.12 -22.41
C THR A 72 -0.17 11.95 -21.53
N SER A 73 -0.58 10.81 -22.08
CA SER A 73 -0.91 9.61 -21.26
C SER A 73 0.33 8.73 -21.03
N CYS A 74 1.45 9.34 -20.58
CA CYS A 74 2.73 8.62 -20.41
C CYS A 74 3.62 9.22 -19.31
N ILE A 75 3.43 8.89 -18.03
CA ILE A 75 4.29 9.43 -16.93
C ILE A 75 5.20 8.36 -16.33
N GLY A 76 4.68 7.20 -15.94
CA GLY A 76 5.52 6.17 -15.31
C GLY A 76 6.17 6.68 -14.02
N LEU A 77 7.51 6.83 -14.01
CA LEU A 77 8.29 7.39 -12.89
C LEU A 77 8.73 8.86 -13.10
N HIS A 78 8.32 9.50 -14.19
CA HIS A 78 8.67 10.89 -14.44
C HIS A 78 8.07 11.80 -13.37
N PHE A 79 8.88 12.74 -12.87
CA PHE A 79 8.42 13.74 -11.92
C PHE A 79 7.45 14.70 -12.60
N TYR A 80 6.17 14.72 -12.18
CA TYR A 80 5.09 15.47 -12.83
C TYR A 80 4.48 16.55 -11.91
N PRO A 81 5.24 17.62 -11.60
CA PRO A 81 4.73 18.75 -10.85
C PRO A 81 3.77 19.60 -11.71
N ILE A 82 3.02 20.48 -11.04
CA ILE A 82 1.99 21.34 -11.69
C ILE A 82 2.54 22.13 -12.89
N TRP A 83 3.80 22.54 -12.86
CA TRP A 83 4.42 23.36 -13.92
C TRP A 83 4.96 22.56 -15.12
N GLU A 84 4.98 21.22 -15.06
CA GLU A 84 5.28 20.39 -16.23
C GLU A 84 4.04 20.20 -17.13
N ALA A 85 2.85 20.36 -16.58
CA ALA A 85 1.60 20.30 -17.35
C ALA A 85 1.37 21.60 -18.13
N ALA A 86 0.80 21.51 -19.33
CA ALA A 86 0.42 22.69 -20.11
C ALA A 86 -0.79 23.42 -19.50
N SER A 87 -1.59 22.73 -18.69
CA SER A 87 -2.73 23.31 -17.98
C SER A 87 -3.08 22.54 -16.70
N ALA A 88 -3.87 23.16 -15.83
CA ALA A 88 -4.41 22.49 -14.64
C ALA A 88 -5.36 21.32 -14.99
N GLU A 89 -6.06 21.40 -16.12
CA GLU A 89 -6.96 20.34 -16.60
C GLU A 89 -6.16 19.10 -17.01
N GLU A 90 -5.07 19.30 -17.74
CA GLU A 90 -4.14 18.22 -18.10
C GLU A 90 -3.51 17.59 -16.85
N TRP A 91 -3.05 18.42 -15.91
CA TRP A 91 -2.44 17.94 -14.67
C TRP A 91 -3.42 17.07 -13.86
N LEU A 92 -4.70 17.45 -13.82
CA LEU A 92 -5.75 16.67 -13.16
C LEU A 92 -6.08 15.39 -13.93
N TYR A 93 -6.15 15.43 -15.26
CA TYR A 93 -6.45 14.26 -16.10
C TYR A 93 -5.38 13.16 -15.96
N ASN A 94 -4.11 13.56 -15.83
CA ASN A 94 -2.98 12.62 -15.70
C ASN A 94 -2.70 12.19 -14.25
N GLY A 95 -3.53 12.56 -13.27
CA GLY A 95 -3.38 12.11 -11.88
C GLY A 95 -2.31 12.84 -11.08
N GLY A 96 -1.87 14.03 -11.51
CA GLY A 96 -0.88 14.85 -10.81
C GLY A 96 -1.12 15.10 -9.31
N PRO A 97 -2.38 15.21 -8.80
CA PRO A 97 -2.63 15.28 -7.36
C PRO A 97 -2.02 14.13 -6.56
N TYR A 98 -2.01 12.91 -7.10
CA TYR A 98 -1.51 11.73 -6.40
C TYR A 98 -0.02 11.86 -6.08
N GLU A 99 0.81 12.15 -7.09
CA GLU A 99 2.25 12.31 -6.90
C GLU A 99 2.56 13.46 -5.92
N LEU A 100 1.85 14.59 -6.04
CA LEU A 100 2.01 15.71 -5.11
C LEU A 100 1.70 15.28 -3.67
N ILE A 101 0.56 14.62 -3.44
CA ILE A 101 0.16 14.15 -2.11
C ILE A 101 1.19 13.18 -1.55
N VAL A 102 1.56 12.14 -2.32
CA VAL A 102 2.49 11.08 -1.90
C VAL A 102 3.84 11.67 -1.51
N LEU A 103 4.46 12.49 -2.36
CA LEU A 103 5.80 13.02 -2.09
C LEU A 103 5.81 13.96 -0.87
N HIS A 104 4.81 14.84 -0.75
CA HIS A 104 4.70 15.74 0.42
C HIS A 104 4.38 14.96 1.70
N PHE A 105 3.54 13.93 1.61
CA PHE A 105 3.22 13.06 2.74
C PHE A 105 4.45 12.30 3.23
N LEU A 106 5.21 11.66 2.33
CA LEU A 106 6.42 10.89 2.67
C LEU A 106 7.48 11.78 3.34
N LEU A 107 7.73 12.97 2.82
CA LEU A 107 8.61 13.96 3.46
C LEU A 107 8.06 14.39 4.84
N GLY A 108 6.75 14.58 4.93
CA GLY A 108 6.05 14.92 6.16
C GLY A 108 6.26 13.89 7.26
N VAL A 109 6.02 12.60 6.98
CA VAL A 109 6.16 11.51 7.95
C VAL A 109 7.62 11.23 8.30
N ALA A 110 8.56 11.38 7.36
CA ALA A 110 9.98 11.30 7.65
C ALA A 110 10.42 12.40 8.62
N CYS A 111 9.99 13.65 8.39
CA CYS A 111 10.24 14.72 9.36
C CYS A 111 9.50 14.50 10.69
N TYR A 112 8.31 13.92 10.68
CA TYR A 112 7.56 13.60 11.90
C TYR A 112 8.32 12.60 12.77
N MET A 113 8.88 11.53 12.17
CA MET A 113 9.76 10.60 12.88
C MET A 113 11.02 11.30 13.44
N GLY A 114 11.63 12.22 12.66
CA GLY A 114 12.75 13.04 13.15
C GLY A 114 12.37 13.94 14.33
N HIS A 115 11.15 14.49 14.32
CA HIS A 115 10.61 15.31 15.41
C HIS A 115 10.31 14.48 16.67
N GLU A 116 9.81 13.24 16.52
CA GLU A 116 9.68 12.32 17.66
C GLU A 116 11.04 11.97 18.27
N TRP A 117 12.06 11.78 17.43
CA TRP A 117 13.44 11.61 17.91
C TRP A 117 13.97 12.86 18.61
N GLU A 118 13.72 14.06 18.10
CA GLU A 118 14.12 15.33 18.73
C GLU A 118 13.51 15.48 20.14
N LEU A 119 12.26 15.04 20.32
CA LEU A 119 11.56 15.10 21.61
C LEU A 119 11.93 13.96 22.57
N SER A 120 12.24 12.76 22.07
CA SER A 120 12.29 11.53 22.89
C SER A 120 13.54 10.64 22.74
N PHE A 121 14.39 10.88 21.74
CA PHE A 121 15.48 10.00 21.29
C PHE A 121 15.04 8.55 20.94
N ARG A 122 13.84 8.33 20.35
CA ARG A 122 13.37 6.99 19.89
C ARG A 122 12.72 7.01 18.49
N LEU A 123 12.63 5.82 17.85
CA LEU A 123 12.26 5.60 16.44
C LEU A 123 10.80 5.11 16.27
N ALA A 124 10.18 5.43 15.12
CA ALA A 124 8.77 5.15 14.81
C ALA A 124 8.57 4.64 13.36
N PRO A 125 7.40 4.03 13.02
CA PRO A 125 7.25 3.21 11.82
C PRO A 125 6.94 4.02 10.54
N VAL A 126 7.98 4.38 9.78
CA VAL A 126 7.87 5.01 8.44
C VAL A 126 7.94 3.99 7.29
N ALA A 127 8.50 2.80 7.56
CA ALA A 127 8.90 1.84 6.52
C ALA A 127 7.74 1.33 5.65
N ALA A 128 6.61 0.91 6.23
CA ALA A 128 5.53 0.29 5.46
C ALA A 128 4.92 1.24 4.42
N VAL A 129 4.81 2.54 4.75
CA VAL A 129 4.20 3.53 3.86
C VAL A 129 5.13 3.93 2.72
N THR A 130 6.44 4.02 3.00
CA THR A 130 7.45 4.25 1.95
C THR A 130 7.44 3.12 0.91
N VAL A 131 7.16 1.89 1.32
CA VAL A 131 7.23 0.76 0.39
C VAL A 131 6.07 0.77 -0.61
N VAL A 132 4.83 0.96 -0.16
CA VAL A 132 3.65 0.91 -1.04
C VAL A 132 3.48 2.15 -1.93
N PHE A 133 4.05 3.30 -1.55
CA PHE A 133 3.92 4.55 -2.32
C PHE A 133 5.19 4.95 -3.08
N LEU A 134 6.34 4.31 -2.84
CA LEU A 134 7.59 4.68 -3.50
C LEU A 134 8.39 3.47 -3.98
N ILE A 135 8.73 2.52 -3.10
CA ILE A 135 9.60 1.40 -3.50
C ILE A 135 8.92 0.49 -4.52
N TYR A 136 7.65 0.16 -4.29
CA TYR A 136 6.88 -0.68 -5.22
C TYR A 136 6.70 -0.02 -6.60
N PRO A 137 6.23 1.24 -6.69
CA PRO A 137 6.26 2.00 -7.95
C PRO A 137 7.62 2.00 -8.66
N ILE A 138 8.71 2.21 -7.93
CA ILE A 138 10.07 2.21 -8.51
C ILE A 138 10.42 0.83 -9.10
N GLY A 139 10.06 -0.24 -8.40
CA GLY A 139 10.33 -1.61 -8.84
C GLY A 139 9.54 -2.02 -10.08
N GLN A 140 8.26 -1.59 -10.16
CA GLN A 140 7.38 -1.86 -11.30
C GLN A 140 7.57 -0.87 -12.46
N GLY A 141 8.19 0.29 -12.21
CA GLY A 141 8.49 1.29 -13.23
C GLY A 141 7.40 2.34 -13.44
N SER A 142 6.39 2.41 -12.55
CA SER A 142 5.31 3.39 -12.65
C SER A 142 4.67 3.75 -11.32
N PHE A 143 4.29 5.03 -11.15
CA PHE A 143 3.43 5.45 -10.05
C PHE A 143 1.97 4.98 -10.18
N SER A 144 1.53 4.52 -11.36
CA SER A 144 0.21 3.89 -11.56
C SER A 144 0.00 2.67 -10.66
N ASP A 145 1.08 1.92 -10.43
CA ASP A 145 1.05 0.66 -9.67
C ASP A 145 1.18 0.90 -8.17
N GLY A 146 1.40 2.16 -7.78
CA GLY A 146 1.38 2.56 -6.38
C GLY A 146 -0.01 2.42 -5.77
N MET A 147 -0.07 2.15 -4.47
CA MET A 147 -1.35 1.98 -3.79
C MET A 147 -2.22 3.26 -3.92
N PRO A 148 -3.42 3.18 -4.50
CA PRO A 148 -4.29 4.36 -4.61
C PRO A 148 -4.77 4.86 -3.24
N LEU A 149 -5.08 6.16 -3.12
CA LEU A 149 -5.52 6.76 -1.85
C LEU A 149 -7.04 6.67 -1.67
N GLY A 150 -7.55 5.44 -1.43
CA GLY A 150 -8.96 5.17 -1.18
C GLY A 150 -9.22 3.76 -0.66
N ILE A 151 -10.43 3.51 -0.10
CA ILE A 151 -10.74 2.23 0.56
C ILE A 151 -10.89 1.11 -0.49
N SER A 152 -11.81 1.26 -1.45
CA SER A 152 -11.99 0.28 -2.53
C SER A 152 -10.72 0.04 -3.33
N SER A 153 -9.97 1.11 -3.57
CA SER A 153 -8.74 1.04 -4.36
C SER A 153 -7.57 0.39 -3.62
N THR A 154 -7.56 0.43 -2.28
CA THR A 154 -6.65 -0.39 -1.47
C THR A 154 -6.94 -1.89 -1.66
N PHE A 155 -8.22 -2.29 -1.73
CA PHE A 155 -8.56 -3.68 -2.04
C PHE A 155 -8.15 -4.08 -3.45
N ASN A 156 -8.31 -3.19 -4.44
CA ASN A 156 -7.84 -3.44 -5.79
C ASN A 156 -6.32 -3.69 -5.82
N PHE A 157 -5.53 -2.80 -5.20
CA PHE A 157 -4.08 -3.00 -5.03
C PHE A 157 -3.76 -4.36 -4.41
N MET A 158 -4.40 -4.71 -3.29
CA MET A 158 -4.15 -5.99 -2.62
C MET A 158 -4.48 -7.22 -3.48
N ILE A 159 -5.52 -7.15 -4.30
CA ILE A 159 -5.95 -8.26 -5.16
C ILE A 159 -4.99 -8.44 -6.34
N VAL A 160 -4.62 -7.34 -6.99
CA VAL A 160 -3.64 -7.35 -8.11
C VAL A 160 -2.28 -7.82 -7.61
N PHE A 161 -1.82 -7.29 -6.47
CA PHE A 161 -0.56 -7.72 -5.84
C PHE A 161 -0.56 -9.21 -5.47
N GLN A 162 -1.70 -9.80 -5.11
CA GLN A 162 -1.81 -11.25 -4.90
C GLN A 162 -1.73 -12.02 -6.22
N ALA A 163 -2.34 -11.52 -7.29
CA ALA A 163 -2.29 -12.16 -8.61
C ALA A 163 -0.85 -12.25 -9.12
N GLU A 164 -0.11 -11.15 -9.03
CA GLU A 164 1.25 -11.01 -9.58
C GLU A 164 2.33 -11.62 -8.69
N HIS A 165 2.23 -11.42 -7.36
CA HIS A 165 3.31 -11.78 -6.44
C HIS A 165 3.02 -12.98 -5.54
N ASN A 166 1.78 -13.49 -5.54
CA ASN A 166 1.33 -14.55 -4.64
C ASN A 166 1.70 -14.27 -3.17
N ILE A 167 1.46 -13.03 -2.70
CA ILE A 167 1.89 -12.51 -1.39
C ILE A 167 1.48 -13.40 -0.22
N LEU A 168 0.33 -14.07 -0.29
CA LEU A 168 -0.11 -14.99 0.76
C LEU A 168 0.86 -16.15 1.00
N MET A 169 1.65 -16.53 -0.02
CA MET A 169 2.68 -17.56 0.06
C MET A 169 4.07 -17.00 0.36
N HIS A 170 4.21 -15.69 0.62
CA HIS A 170 5.49 -15.07 0.96
C HIS A 170 5.73 -15.08 2.49
N PRO A 171 6.86 -15.63 2.98
CA PRO A 171 7.09 -15.81 4.42
C PRO A 171 7.14 -14.48 5.19
N PHE A 172 7.62 -13.40 4.57
CA PHE A 172 7.64 -12.09 5.24
C PHE A 172 6.25 -11.50 5.44
N HIS A 173 5.30 -11.79 4.55
CA HIS A 173 3.91 -11.41 4.76
C HIS A 173 3.29 -12.23 5.92
N MET A 174 3.56 -13.54 5.99
CA MET A 174 3.11 -14.38 7.10
C MET A 174 3.66 -13.92 8.46
N LEU A 175 4.93 -13.51 8.52
CA LEU A 175 5.52 -12.90 9.72
C LEU A 175 4.85 -11.58 10.10
N GLY A 176 4.46 -10.78 9.10
CA GLY A 176 3.62 -9.60 9.27
C GLY A 176 2.28 -9.88 9.95
N VAL A 177 1.54 -10.85 9.40
CA VAL A 177 0.25 -11.30 9.94
C VAL A 177 0.42 -11.78 11.38
N ALA A 178 1.45 -12.58 11.66
CA ALA A 178 1.77 -13.02 13.01
C ALA A 178 2.06 -11.83 13.96
N GLY A 179 2.81 -10.82 13.48
CA GLY A 179 3.10 -9.60 14.24
C GLY A 179 1.84 -8.82 14.63
N ILE A 180 0.94 -8.57 13.68
CA ILE A 180 -0.28 -7.78 13.90
C ILE A 180 -1.29 -8.54 14.78
N PHE A 181 -1.51 -9.83 14.51
CA PHE A 181 -2.44 -10.65 15.30
C PHE A 181 -1.95 -10.81 16.74
N SER A 182 -0.67 -11.11 16.94
CA SER A 182 -0.10 -11.16 18.29
C SER A 182 -0.06 -9.79 18.96
N GLY A 183 0.23 -8.70 18.23
CA GLY A 183 0.18 -7.35 18.78
C GLY A 183 -1.21 -6.98 19.31
N SER A 184 -2.27 -7.34 18.57
CA SER A 184 -3.66 -7.17 19.01
C SER A 184 -3.98 -8.04 20.23
N LEU A 185 -3.57 -9.31 20.21
CA LEU A 185 -3.73 -10.23 21.33
C LEU A 185 -3.04 -9.70 22.60
N PHE A 186 -1.81 -9.22 22.48
CA PHE A 186 -1.05 -8.68 23.60
C PHE A 186 -1.62 -7.37 24.12
N SER A 187 -2.16 -6.50 23.25
CA SER A 187 -2.87 -5.30 23.65
C SER A 187 -4.09 -5.64 24.54
N VAL A 188 -4.92 -6.59 24.11
CA VAL A 188 -6.08 -7.05 24.90
C VAL A 188 -5.65 -7.75 26.18
N MET A 189 -4.66 -8.65 26.11
CA MET A 189 -4.14 -9.35 27.28
C MET A 189 -3.60 -8.37 28.33
N HIS A 190 -2.76 -7.41 27.93
CA HIS A 190 -2.20 -6.42 28.83
C HIS A 190 -3.29 -5.56 29.47
N GLY A 191 -4.21 -5.02 28.67
CA GLY A 191 -5.35 -4.24 29.18
C GLY A 191 -6.19 -5.04 30.18
N SER A 192 -6.45 -6.32 29.90
CA SER A 192 -7.21 -7.20 30.80
C SER A 192 -6.49 -7.48 32.13
N LEU A 193 -5.18 -7.77 32.10
CA LEU A 193 -4.40 -8.08 33.30
C LEU A 193 -4.19 -6.88 34.21
N VAL A 194 -3.99 -5.69 33.63
CA VAL A 194 -3.91 -4.44 34.41
C VAL A 194 -5.27 -4.17 35.05
N THR A 195 -6.35 -4.20 34.27
CA THR A 195 -7.70 -3.90 34.76
C THR A 195 -8.15 -4.88 35.84
N SER A 196 -7.78 -6.17 35.75
CA SER A 196 -8.15 -7.18 36.75
C SER A 196 -7.39 -7.07 38.08
N ASN A 197 -6.33 -6.28 38.15
CA ASN A 197 -5.45 -6.17 39.32
C ASN A 197 -5.34 -4.73 39.87
N LEU A 198 -6.28 -3.85 39.51
CA LEU A 198 -6.36 -2.50 40.07
C LEU A 198 -6.54 -2.56 41.60
N ILE A 199 -5.81 -1.71 42.31
CA ILE A 199 -5.99 -1.53 43.75
C ILE A 199 -7.31 -0.78 43.96
N ARG A 200 -8.14 -1.25 44.91
CA ARG A 200 -9.45 -0.65 45.17
C ARG A 200 -9.28 0.65 45.96
N GLU A 201 -9.36 1.77 45.24
CA GLU A 201 -9.29 3.13 45.80
C GLU A 201 -10.62 3.89 45.74
N THR A 202 -11.68 3.25 45.20
CA THR A 202 -13.00 3.85 45.02
C THR A 202 -14.13 3.01 45.61
N THR A 203 -15.29 3.65 45.78
CA THR A 203 -16.56 3.00 46.11
C THR A 203 -17.24 2.41 44.86
N GLU A 204 -18.30 1.64 45.05
CA GLU A 204 -19.05 1.01 43.94
C GLU A 204 -19.92 2.00 43.15
N ASN A 205 -20.14 3.21 43.68
CA ASN A 205 -21.00 4.23 43.08
C ASN A 205 -20.23 5.23 42.21
N GLU A 206 -18.93 5.02 42.02
CA GLU A 206 -18.07 5.87 41.21
C GLU A 206 -17.17 5.02 40.31
N SER A 207 -16.65 5.62 39.23
CA SER A 207 -15.76 4.92 38.30
C SER A 207 -14.42 4.59 38.95
N ALA A 208 -13.95 3.35 38.78
CA ALA A 208 -12.63 2.91 39.26
C ALA A 208 -11.48 3.81 38.76
N ASN A 209 -11.61 4.41 37.56
CA ASN A 209 -10.62 5.36 37.04
C ASN A 209 -10.37 6.57 37.96
N ALA A 210 -11.35 6.98 38.78
CA ALA A 210 -11.18 8.10 39.70
C ALA A 210 -10.18 7.78 40.84
N GLY A 211 -9.88 6.50 41.06
CA GLY A 211 -8.86 6.04 42.00
C GLY A 211 -7.43 6.39 41.57
N TYR A 212 -7.17 6.47 40.26
CA TYR A 212 -5.87 6.93 39.76
C TYR A 212 -5.78 8.47 39.77
N LYS A 213 -4.66 9.00 40.26
CA LYS A 213 -4.31 10.43 40.20
C LYS A 213 -3.11 10.64 39.27
N PHE A 214 -3.24 11.57 38.32
CA PHE A 214 -2.18 11.90 37.39
C PHE A 214 -0.91 12.38 38.14
N GLY A 215 0.21 11.69 37.91
CA GLY A 215 1.49 11.98 38.57
C GLY A 215 1.66 11.36 39.96
N GLN A 216 0.78 10.45 40.39
CA GLN A 216 0.99 9.70 41.63
C GLN A 216 2.25 8.84 41.57
N GLU A 217 2.91 8.63 42.71
CA GLU A 217 4.17 7.88 42.80
C GLU A 217 3.97 6.36 42.86
N GLU A 218 2.83 5.91 43.41
CA GLU A 218 2.54 4.48 43.60
C GLU A 218 1.87 3.87 42.35
N GLU A 219 2.25 2.63 42.04
CA GLU A 219 1.62 1.85 40.98
C GLU A 219 0.14 1.61 41.27
N THR A 220 -0.71 1.81 40.25
CA THR A 220 -2.18 1.70 40.42
C THR A 220 -2.71 0.26 40.43
N TYR A 221 -1.85 -0.73 40.21
CA TYR A 221 -2.20 -2.15 40.12
C TYR A 221 -1.07 -3.03 40.67
N ASN A 222 -1.40 -4.27 41.05
CA ASN A 222 -0.40 -5.23 41.49
C ASN A 222 0.34 -5.83 40.29
N ILE A 223 1.61 -5.46 40.13
CA ILE A 223 2.40 -5.80 38.93
C ILE A 223 2.90 -7.25 38.95
N VAL A 224 2.61 -7.98 37.87
CA VAL A 224 3.12 -9.35 37.63
C VAL A 224 3.92 -9.44 36.31
N ALA A 225 3.93 -8.40 35.47
CA ALA A 225 4.45 -8.49 34.09
C ALA A 225 5.41 -7.35 33.68
N ALA A 226 6.33 -7.67 32.75
CA ALA A 226 7.31 -6.76 32.15
C ALA A 226 6.84 -6.25 30.76
N HIS A 227 7.17 -4.99 30.41
CA HIS A 227 6.56 -4.26 29.29
C HIS A 227 7.32 -4.32 27.95
N SER A 228 8.60 -4.68 27.93
CA SER A 228 9.46 -4.55 26.75
C SER A 228 9.10 -5.46 25.57
N TYR A 229 8.50 -6.62 25.84
CA TYR A 229 8.09 -7.58 24.79
C TYR A 229 6.91 -7.07 23.95
N PHE A 230 6.01 -6.26 24.54
CA PHE A 230 4.81 -5.78 23.87
C PHE A 230 5.10 -4.83 22.70
N VAL A 231 6.22 -4.10 22.76
CA VAL A 231 6.60 -3.11 21.74
C VAL A 231 7.36 -3.78 20.59
N ALA A 232 8.30 -4.67 20.90
CA ALA A 232 9.20 -5.23 19.88
C ALA A 232 8.49 -6.15 18.88
N TRP A 233 7.56 -7.00 19.35
CA TRP A 233 6.93 -8.02 18.51
C TRP A 233 6.13 -7.46 17.31
N PRO A 234 5.17 -6.54 17.49
CA PRO A 234 4.43 -5.98 16.37
C PRO A 234 5.33 -5.17 15.41
N ILE A 235 6.34 -4.47 15.94
CA ILE A 235 7.29 -3.68 15.13
C ILE A 235 8.08 -4.59 14.18
N VAL A 236 8.66 -5.68 14.71
CA VAL A 236 9.42 -6.64 13.90
C VAL A 236 8.54 -7.27 12.83
N GLY A 237 7.30 -7.63 13.15
CA GLY A 237 6.35 -8.14 12.17
C GLY A 237 6.10 -7.16 11.01
N ILE A 238 5.81 -5.89 11.34
CA ILE A 238 5.59 -4.84 10.32
C ILE A 238 6.84 -4.61 9.46
N TRP A 239 8.04 -4.66 10.06
CA TRP A 239 9.29 -4.56 9.29
C TRP A 239 9.45 -5.70 8.29
N PHE A 240 9.11 -6.94 8.66
CA PHE A 240 9.10 -8.04 7.69
C PHE A 240 8.08 -7.80 6.59
N THR A 241 6.86 -7.35 6.89
CA THR A 241 5.89 -7.00 5.83
C THR A 241 6.44 -5.96 4.86
N ALA A 242 7.05 -4.89 5.38
CA ALA A 242 7.67 -3.86 4.55
C ALA A 242 8.81 -4.44 3.69
N LEU A 243 9.68 -5.29 4.27
CA LEU A 243 10.74 -5.98 3.52
C LEU A 243 10.16 -6.92 2.44
N GLY A 244 9.04 -7.58 2.70
CA GLY A 244 8.38 -8.46 1.74
C GLY A 244 7.84 -7.70 0.54
N ILE A 245 7.12 -6.59 0.77
CA ILE A 245 6.64 -5.76 -0.34
C ILE A 245 7.83 -5.15 -1.09
N SER A 246 8.90 -4.72 -0.39
CA SER A 246 10.12 -4.23 -1.04
C SER A 246 10.82 -5.27 -1.90
N SER A 247 10.81 -6.56 -1.53
CA SER A 247 11.42 -7.61 -2.35
C SER A 247 10.54 -7.99 -3.54
N MET A 248 9.22 -8.05 -3.34
CA MET A 248 8.25 -8.30 -4.41
C MET A 248 8.17 -7.14 -5.41
N ALA A 249 8.53 -5.91 -5.01
CA ALA A 249 8.74 -4.81 -5.94
C ALA A 249 9.77 -5.13 -7.03
N PHE A 250 10.72 -6.02 -6.76
CA PHE A 250 11.71 -6.53 -7.71
C PHE A 250 11.43 -7.99 -8.08
N ASN A 251 10.15 -8.38 -8.08
CA ASN A 251 9.60 -9.66 -8.54
C ASN A 251 10.15 -10.89 -7.81
N LEU A 252 10.69 -10.72 -6.59
CA LEU A 252 10.99 -11.83 -5.69
C LEU A 252 9.72 -12.28 -4.95
N ASN A 253 8.95 -13.13 -5.62
CA ASN A 253 7.57 -13.48 -5.28
C ASN A 253 7.46 -14.54 -4.17
N GLY A 254 6.22 -14.78 -3.71
CA GLY A 254 5.90 -15.85 -2.77
C GLY A 254 6.22 -17.24 -3.32
N PHE A 255 6.23 -18.25 -2.44
CA PHE A 255 6.54 -19.61 -2.87
C PHE A 255 5.58 -20.12 -3.96
N ASN A 256 6.15 -20.75 -4.98
CA ASN A 256 5.41 -21.41 -6.05
C ASN A 256 5.53 -22.94 -5.89
N PHE A 257 4.42 -23.57 -5.53
CA PHE A 257 4.30 -25.03 -5.41
C PHE A 257 3.33 -25.63 -6.43
N ASN A 258 3.13 -24.95 -7.56
CA ASN A 258 2.27 -25.43 -8.63
C ASN A 258 2.76 -26.79 -9.14
N GLN A 259 1.86 -27.76 -9.21
CA GLN A 259 2.11 -29.11 -9.70
C GLN A 259 3.29 -29.83 -8.98
N SER A 260 3.59 -29.46 -7.73
CA SER A 260 4.76 -29.97 -7.01
C SER A 260 4.62 -31.43 -6.53
N VAL A 261 3.40 -32.00 -6.56
CA VAL A 261 3.15 -33.39 -6.17
C VAL A 261 2.72 -34.19 -7.40
N VAL A 262 3.45 -35.28 -7.67
CA VAL A 262 3.25 -36.13 -8.84
C VAL A 262 3.19 -37.59 -8.42
N ASP A 263 2.29 -38.37 -9.03
CA ASP A 263 2.20 -39.82 -8.80
C ASP A 263 3.32 -40.61 -9.52
N ASN A 264 3.36 -41.93 -9.32
CA ASN A 264 4.36 -42.78 -9.98
C ASN A 264 4.16 -42.92 -11.51
N GLN A 265 3.06 -42.41 -12.06
CA GLN A 265 2.75 -42.37 -13.49
C GLN A 265 3.02 -41.01 -14.11
N GLY A 266 3.56 -40.05 -13.35
CA GLY A 266 3.83 -38.69 -13.83
C GLY A 266 2.60 -37.78 -13.85
N ARG A 267 1.49 -38.16 -13.20
CA ARG A 267 0.28 -37.33 -13.13
C ARG A 267 0.32 -36.40 -11.93
N VAL A 268 -0.04 -35.14 -12.16
CA VAL A 268 -0.14 -34.13 -11.09
C VAL A 268 -1.25 -34.48 -10.11
N ILE A 269 -0.94 -34.40 -8.82
CA ILE A 269 -1.91 -34.45 -7.72
C ILE A 269 -2.05 -33.04 -7.16
N ASN A 270 -3.19 -32.40 -7.42
CA ASN A 270 -3.44 -31.04 -6.96
C ASN A 270 -3.43 -30.94 -5.42
N THR A 271 -2.88 -29.85 -4.94
CA THR A 271 -2.83 -29.41 -3.54
C THR A 271 -3.62 -28.10 -3.37
N TRP A 272 -3.65 -27.57 -2.14
CA TRP A 272 -4.21 -26.23 -1.90
C TRP A 272 -3.43 -25.12 -2.64
N ALA A 273 -2.14 -25.30 -2.90
CA ALA A 273 -1.36 -24.34 -3.68
C ALA A 273 -1.88 -24.24 -5.12
N ASP A 274 -2.26 -25.37 -5.72
CA ASP A 274 -2.85 -25.38 -7.06
C ASP A 274 -4.23 -24.70 -7.09
N ILE A 275 -5.01 -24.79 -6.02
CA ILE A 275 -6.30 -24.07 -5.90
C ILE A 275 -6.08 -22.56 -5.76
N ILE A 276 -5.08 -22.13 -4.99
CA ILE A 276 -4.66 -20.73 -4.90
C ILE A 276 -4.24 -20.23 -6.28
N ASN A 277 -3.43 -21.01 -7.00
CA ASN A 277 -3.01 -20.67 -8.35
C ASN A 277 -4.18 -20.47 -9.31
N ARG A 278 -5.24 -21.29 -9.23
CA ARG A 278 -6.47 -21.08 -10.03
C ARG A 278 -7.19 -19.77 -9.70
N THR A 279 -7.11 -19.34 -8.44
CA THR A 279 -7.68 -18.05 -8.00
C THR A 279 -6.85 -16.89 -8.53
N ASN A 280 -5.52 -16.97 -8.43
CA ASN A 280 -4.60 -15.97 -8.96
C ASN A 280 -4.78 -15.81 -10.47
N LEU A 281 -4.87 -16.91 -11.23
CA LEU A 281 -5.17 -16.87 -12.67
C LEU A 281 -6.48 -16.14 -12.99
N GLY A 282 -7.51 -16.29 -12.15
CA GLY A 282 -8.78 -15.58 -12.33
C GLY A 282 -8.67 -14.08 -12.11
N MET A 283 -7.76 -13.64 -11.23
CA MET A 283 -7.45 -12.23 -11.01
C MET A 283 -6.59 -11.70 -12.17
N GLU A 284 -5.54 -12.43 -12.54
CA GLU A 284 -4.60 -12.10 -13.62
C GLU A 284 -5.31 -11.88 -14.96
N VAL A 285 -6.23 -12.76 -15.37
CA VAL A 285 -6.90 -12.59 -16.68
C VAL A 285 -7.98 -11.49 -16.70
N MET A 286 -8.31 -10.91 -15.55
CA MET A 286 -9.40 -9.91 -15.41
C MET A 286 -8.91 -8.52 -15.03
N HIS A 287 -7.76 -8.40 -14.36
CA HIS A 287 -7.19 -7.10 -14.03
C HIS A 287 -6.77 -6.38 -15.32
N GLU A 288 -6.93 -5.05 -15.32
CA GLU A 288 -6.59 -4.17 -16.45
C GLU A 288 -6.94 -4.73 -17.83
N ARG A 289 -8.19 -5.19 -17.97
CA ARG A 289 -8.71 -5.94 -19.14
C ARG A 289 -8.45 -5.33 -20.53
N ASN A 290 -8.06 -4.05 -20.61
CA ASN A 290 -7.87 -3.28 -21.84
C ASN A 290 -6.41 -2.80 -22.04
N THR A 291 -5.49 -3.07 -21.11
CA THR A 291 -4.09 -2.57 -21.16
C THR A 291 -3.14 -3.53 -21.89
N HIS A 292 -3.38 -4.83 -21.77
CA HIS A 292 -2.48 -5.88 -22.23
C HIS A 292 -2.64 -6.21 -23.73
N ASN A 293 -1.59 -5.96 -24.52
CA ASN A 293 -1.52 -6.29 -25.96
C ASN A 293 -0.66 -7.52 -26.28
N PHE A 294 0.10 -8.01 -25.30
CA PHE A 294 1.00 -9.15 -25.39
C PHE A 294 0.60 -10.22 -24.37
N PRO A 295 0.95 -11.49 -24.60
CA PRO A 295 0.47 -12.61 -23.77
C PRO A 295 1.15 -12.72 -22.40
N LEU A 296 2.15 -11.88 -22.10
CA LEU A 296 2.90 -11.88 -20.85
C LEU A 296 2.90 -10.48 -20.28
N ASP A 297 2.53 -10.35 -19.01
CA ASP A 297 2.82 -9.18 -18.19
C ASP A 297 4.22 -9.38 -17.57
N LEU A 298 5.17 -8.53 -17.99
CA LEU A 298 6.60 -8.67 -17.67
C LEU A 298 7.12 -7.59 -16.72
N ALA A 299 6.31 -6.58 -16.40
CA ALA A 299 6.66 -5.63 -15.35
C ALA A 299 6.60 -6.34 -13.98
N SER A 300 5.61 -7.22 -13.81
CA SER A 300 5.29 -7.90 -12.55
C SER A 300 5.72 -9.38 -12.46
N VAL A 301 6.00 -10.05 -13.59
CA VAL A 301 6.29 -11.51 -13.62
C VAL A 301 7.59 -11.88 -14.36
N GLU A 302 8.32 -12.86 -13.82
CA GLU A 302 9.44 -13.52 -14.51
C GLU A 302 8.93 -14.34 -15.71
N ALA A 303 9.61 -14.25 -16.85
CA ALA A 303 9.24 -15.00 -18.06
C ALA A 303 9.05 -16.51 -17.76
N PRO A 304 7.98 -17.16 -18.25
CA PRO A 304 7.78 -18.57 -17.98
C PRO A 304 8.96 -19.39 -18.51
N SER A 305 9.47 -20.29 -17.69
CA SER A 305 10.40 -21.31 -18.17
C SER A 305 9.66 -22.19 -19.18
N VAL A 306 9.93 -21.96 -20.46
CA VAL A 306 9.53 -22.88 -21.52
C VAL A 306 10.43 -24.10 -21.37
N ASN A 307 10.05 -25.02 -20.48
CA ASN A 307 10.57 -26.37 -20.53
C ASN A 307 9.97 -27.02 -21.78
N GLY A 308 10.81 -27.16 -22.81
CA GLY A 308 10.62 -28.15 -23.88
C GLY A 308 10.82 -29.57 -23.38
#